data_AF-A0A519M4C5-F1
#
_entry.id   AF-A0A519M4C5-F1
#
_cell.length_a   1.000
_cell.length_b   1.000
_cell.length_c   1.000
_cell.angle_alpha   90.00
_cell.angle_beta   90.00
_cell.angle_gamma   90.00
#
_symmetry.space_group_name_H-M   'P 1'
#
loop_
_entity.id
_entity.type
_entity.pdbx_description
1 polymer ?
#
loop_
_entity_poly.entity_id
_entity_poly.type
_entity_poly.pdbx_seq_one_letter_code
_entity_poly.pdbx_strand_id
1 'polypeptide(L)'
;MTGTLSNFFESDVIKLQLGYEFVNNNGFSLVSGENQIPLAVSERLENYDFFLSSEISCTERFSIRPGVRYSFQSLFENQYATSLGLRYLLNKGIELRTSLGRSYRTPNFEELYSRLIFSGHYFIGNERLIPETSNSYEASVKKTTVFASGAQMSSNLMASYLTVDDKIDMAFNGFAEGTSTPVYQYINVSKYRMWNVSSSHQFAYDNWMARLGASVIGVSQEIDNGSIISDDRFIYSLQLNGNVSYTVPKWNTTFSMY
;
A
#
# COMPACT_ATOMS: atom_id res chain seq x y z
N MET A 1 6.45 -7.93 18.15
CA MET A 1 5.95 -7.12 19.28
C MET A 1 5.80 -5.69 18.81
N THR A 2 4.72 -5.00 19.18
CA THR A 2 4.51 -3.59 18.82
C THR A 2 4.08 -2.80 20.05
N GLY A 3 4.47 -1.52 20.11
CA GLY A 3 4.10 -0.63 21.20
C GLY A 3 3.95 0.80 20.70
N THR A 4 2.96 1.52 21.24
CA THR A 4 2.73 2.93 20.91
C THR A 4 2.47 3.75 22.17
N LEU A 5 3.03 4.95 22.19
CA LEU A 5 2.78 5.97 23.18
C LEU A 5 2.25 7.20 22.45
N SER A 6 1.03 7.63 22.78
CA SER A 6 0.36 8.75 22.13
C SER A 6 -0.05 9.78 23.16
N ASN A 7 0.06 11.07 22.82
CA ASN A 7 -0.45 12.20 23.60
C ASN A 7 0.03 12.20 25.08
N PHE A 8 1.32 11.93 25.29
CA PHE A 8 1.95 11.93 26.61
C PHE A 8 2.17 13.34 27.21
N PHE A 9 1.75 14.38 26.48
CA PHE A 9 1.51 15.73 26.98
C PHE A 9 0.16 16.22 26.42
N GLU A 10 -0.57 16.98 27.22
CA GLU A 10 -1.88 17.53 26.85
C GLU A 10 -1.68 18.84 26.08
N SER A 11 -2.09 18.86 24.80
CA SER A 11 -2.02 20.05 23.94
C SER A 11 -3.08 20.00 22.85
N ASP A 12 -3.78 21.11 22.64
CA ASP A 12 -4.75 21.28 21.56
C ASP A 12 -4.06 21.55 20.20
N VAL A 13 -2.80 21.98 20.24
CA VAL A 13 -2.01 22.37 19.06
C VAL A 13 -1.19 21.20 18.53
N ILE A 14 -0.60 20.39 19.42
CA ILE A 14 0.34 19.34 19.03
C ILE A 14 -0.10 18.01 19.64
N LYS A 15 -0.37 17.04 18.78
CA LYS A 15 -0.58 15.65 19.17
C LYS A 15 0.60 14.84 18.68
N LEU A 16 1.26 14.12 19.57
CA LEU A 16 2.47 13.35 19.26
C LEU A 16 2.24 11.87 19.48
N GLN A 17 2.74 11.06 18.55
CA GLN A 17 2.72 9.61 18.64
C GLN A 17 4.12 9.08 18.36
N LEU A 18 4.65 8.32 19.31
CA LEU A 18 5.90 7.59 19.18
C LEU A 18 5.61 6.09 19.33
N GLY A 19 6.31 5.24 18.60
CA GLY A 19 6.13 3.81 18.70
C GLY A 19 7.32 3.02 18.19
N TYR A 20 7.25 1.72 18.44
CA TYR A 20 8.24 0.77 17.98
C TYR A 20 7.56 -0.53 17.53
N GLU A 21 8.24 -1.26 16.67
CA GLU A 21 7.82 -2.57 16.19
C GLU A 21 9.04 -3.49 16.05
N PHE A 22 8.89 -4.72 16.51
CA PHE A 22 9.88 -5.78 16.39
C PHE A 22 9.22 -6.96 15.69
N VAL A 23 9.78 -7.34 14.55
CA VAL A 23 9.34 -8.50 13.77
C VAL A 23 10.48 -9.51 13.74
N ASN A 24 10.15 -10.76 14.03
CA ASN A 24 11.06 -11.90 13.90
C ASN A 24 10.34 -12.99 13.11
N ASN A 25 10.76 -13.18 11.87
CA ASN A 25 10.21 -14.17 10.95
C ASN A 25 11.22 -15.31 10.78
N ASN A 26 10.86 -16.48 11.29
CA ASN A 26 11.57 -17.72 10.99
C ASN A 26 10.85 -18.42 9.84
N GLY A 27 11.49 -18.53 8.69
CA GLY A 27 10.96 -19.32 7.58
C GLY A 27 11.70 -20.66 7.46
N PHE A 28 10.96 -21.68 7.03
CA PHE A 28 11.49 -23.02 6.79
C PHE A 28 11.00 -23.50 5.44
N SER A 29 11.87 -24.07 4.63
CA SER A 29 11.50 -24.71 3.38
C SER A 29 12.30 -25.99 3.16
N LEU A 30 11.64 -27.03 2.65
CA LEU A 30 12.30 -28.20 2.09
C LEU A 30 12.36 -28.01 0.58
N VAL A 31 13.53 -27.63 0.10
CA VAL A 31 13.75 -27.34 -1.30
C VAL A 31 14.47 -28.50 -1.97
N SER A 32 13.99 -28.89 -3.16
CA SER A 32 14.57 -30.01 -3.90
C SER A 32 15.94 -29.59 -4.42
N GLY A 33 17.01 -30.04 -3.76
CA GLY A 33 18.40 -29.76 -4.08
C GLY A 33 18.88 -30.46 -5.34
N GLU A 34 20.18 -30.37 -5.59
CA GLU A 34 20.82 -31.19 -6.62
C GLU A 34 20.55 -32.68 -6.33
N ASN A 35 20.16 -33.46 -7.33
CA ASN A 35 19.78 -34.88 -7.20
C ASN A 35 18.54 -35.20 -6.33
N GLN A 36 17.56 -34.28 -6.20
CA GLN A 36 16.34 -34.48 -5.38
C GLN A 36 16.59 -34.63 -3.87
N ILE A 37 17.77 -34.24 -3.39
CA ILE A 37 18.06 -34.24 -1.95
C ILE A 37 17.35 -33.02 -1.34
N PRO A 38 16.45 -33.20 -0.35
CA PRO A 38 15.82 -32.08 0.33
C PRO A 38 16.87 -31.26 1.07
N LEU A 39 17.02 -29.99 0.69
CA LEU A 39 17.75 -28.98 1.44
C LEU A 39 16.77 -28.29 2.37
N ALA A 40 17.04 -28.36 3.68
CA ALA A 40 16.31 -27.57 4.65
C ALA A 40 16.91 -26.15 4.66
N VAL A 41 16.16 -25.18 4.14
CA VAL A 41 16.49 -23.77 4.33
C VAL A 41 15.76 -23.29 5.57
N SER A 42 16.51 -22.81 6.56
CA SER A 42 15.99 -22.18 7.77
C SER A 42 16.66 -20.83 7.91
N GLU A 43 15.91 -19.79 7.61
CA GLU A 43 16.43 -18.41 7.66
C GLU A 43 15.57 -17.55 8.56
N ARG A 44 16.23 -16.60 9.21
CA ARG A 44 15.63 -15.69 10.18
C ARG A 44 15.77 -14.25 9.71
N LEU A 45 14.62 -13.61 9.49
CA LEU A 45 14.50 -12.22 9.12
C LEU A 45 14.00 -11.41 10.31
N GLU A 46 14.84 -10.51 10.82
CA GLU A 46 14.49 -9.63 11.94
C GLU A 46 14.45 -8.17 11.48
N ASN A 47 13.44 -7.45 11.94
CA ASN A 47 13.30 -6.01 11.72
C ASN A 47 12.96 -5.31 13.05
N TYR A 48 13.65 -4.21 13.32
CA TYR A 48 13.45 -3.37 14.49
C TYR A 48 13.13 -1.95 14.02
N ASP A 49 11.90 -1.53 14.23
CA ASP A 49 11.37 -0.28 13.75
C ASP A 49 11.10 0.69 14.89
N PHE A 50 11.39 1.96 14.64
CA PHE A 50 11.00 3.07 15.49
C PHE A 50 10.30 4.12 14.64
N PHE A 51 9.18 4.65 15.12
CA PHE A 51 8.44 5.65 14.39
C PHE A 51 7.96 6.80 15.28
N LEU A 52 7.83 7.95 14.64
CA LEU A 52 7.36 9.19 15.23
C LEU A 52 6.40 9.85 14.24
N SER A 53 5.25 10.28 14.70
CA SER A 53 4.36 11.14 13.94
C SER A 53 3.75 12.21 14.84
N SER A 54 3.49 13.37 14.26
CA SER A 54 2.81 14.45 14.97
C SER A 54 1.69 15.01 14.13
N GLU A 55 0.55 15.34 14.74
CA GLU A 55 -0.45 16.21 14.14
C GLU A 55 -0.34 17.58 14.78
N ILE A 56 -0.12 18.59 13.96
CA ILE A 56 0.11 19.98 14.39
C ILE A 56 -1.00 20.84 13.78
N SER A 57 -1.87 21.37 14.64
CA SER A 57 -2.91 22.35 14.27
C SER A 57 -2.26 23.73 14.14
N CYS A 58 -1.71 24.04 12.96
CA CYS A 58 -1.10 25.35 12.70
C CYS A 58 -2.10 26.51 12.81
N THR A 59 -3.36 26.26 12.45
CA THR A 59 -4.51 27.13 12.71
C THR A 59 -5.73 26.25 12.99
N GLU A 60 -6.88 26.85 13.35
CA GLU A 60 -8.15 26.11 13.46
C GLU A 60 -8.60 25.43 12.15
N ARG A 61 -8.08 25.91 11.00
CA ARG A 61 -8.46 25.43 9.68
C ARG A 61 -7.38 24.60 9.00
N PHE A 62 -6.13 24.72 9.42
CA PHE A 62 -4.99 24.11 8.77
C PHE A 62 -4.21 23.24 9.75
N SER A 63 -4.02 21.97 9.39
CA SER A 63 -3.14 21.08 10.12
C SER A 63 -2.15 20.37 9.22
N ILE A 64 -0.97 20.09 9.79
CA ILE A 64 0.08 19.30 9.16
C ILE A 64 0.32 18.04 9.97
N ARG A 65 0.69 16.95 9.28
CA ARG A 65 1.02 15.67 9.89
C ARG A 65 2.32 15.10 9.34
N PRO A 66 3.48 15.53 9.85
CA PRO A 66 4.74 14.85 9.55
C PRO A 66 4.82 13.49 10.26
N GLY A 67 5.48 12.54 9.61
CA GLY A 67 5.79 11.22 10.15
C GLY A 67 7.11 10.69 9.60
N VAL A 68 7.83 9.94 10.43
CA VAL A 68 9.05 9.23 10.06
C VAL A 68 9.09 7.88 10.74
N ARG A 69 9.63 6.87 10.05
CA ARG A 69 9.92 5.54 10.58
C ARG A 69 11.33 5.15 10.13
N TYR A 70 12.12 4.62 11.04
CA TYR A 70 13.43 4.06 10.76
C TYR A 70 13.46 2.59 11.15
N SER A 71 14.13 1.78 10.35
CA SER A 71 14.01 0.33 10.39
C SER A 71 15.38 -0.32 10.28
N PHE A 72 15.82 -0.92 11.38
CA PHE A 72 17.05 -1.68 11.45
C PHE A 72 16.80 -3.12 11.00
N GLN A 73 17.57 -3.57 10.03
CA GLN A 73 17.32 -4.84 9.36
C GLN A 73 18.46 -5.83 9.58
N SER A 74 18.13 -7.11 9.72
CA SER A 74 19.14 -8.16 9.90
C SER A 74 19.83 -8.57 8.61
N LEU A 75 19.11 -8.55 7.47
CA LEU A 75 19.59 -9.07 6.18
C LEU A 75 19.88 -7.97 5.15
N PHE A 76 19.12 -6.87 5.18
CA PHE A 76 19.23 -5.79 4.21
C PHE A 76 19.84 -4.54 4.84
N GLU A 77 20.16 -3.55 4.00
CA GLU A 77 20.48 -2.22 4.51
C GLU A 77 19.30 -1.63 5.29
N ASN A 78 19.61 -0.86 6.34
CA ASN A 78 18.59 -0.17 7.13
C ASN A 78 17.74 0.74 6.24
N GLN A 79 16.45 0.78 6.52
CA GLN A 79 15.47 1.49 5.71
C GLN A 79 14.78 2.59 6.49
N TYR A 80 14.13 3.51 5.79
CA TYR A 80 13.31 4.55 6.39
C TYR A 80 12.09 4.86 5.55
N ALA A 81 11.02 5.28 6.22
CA ALA A 81 9.81 5.78 5.59
C ALA A 81 9.51 7.18 6.13
N THR A 82 8.93 8.03 5.30
CA THR A 82 8.51 9.39 5.67
C THR A 82 7.11 9.65 5.16
N SER A 83 6.37 10.50 5.87
CA SER A 83 5.06 10.95 5.45
C SER A 83 4.83 12.41 5.82
N LEU A 84 4.10 13.12 4.99
CA LEU A 84 3.64 14.48 5.25
C LEU A 84 2.19 14.59 4.78
N GLY A 85 1.27 14.70 5.74
CA GLY A 85 -0.13 15.03 5.48
C GLY A 85 -0.41 16.51 5.68
N LEU A 86 -1.26 17.09 4.84
CA LEU A 86 -1.79 18.44 4.96
C LEU A 86 -3.31 18.36 4.94
N ARG A 87 -3.98 19.14 5.79
CA ARG A 87 -5.44 19.26 5.83
C ARG A 87 -5.84 20.71 5.93
N TYR A 88 -6.78 21.14 5.10
CA TYR A 88 -7.30 22.51 5.10
C TYR A 88 -8.83 22.55 5.07
N LEU A 89 -9.43 23.30 5.99
CA LEU A 89 -10.88 23.49 6.14
C LEU A 89 -11.34 24.82 5.55
N LEU A 90 -11.94 24.72 4.37
CA LEU A 90 -12.59 25.83 3.69
C LEU A 90 -14.02 26.03 4.19
N ASN A 91 -14.56 27.20 3.87
CA ASN A 91 -15.94 27.53 4.16
C ASN A 91 -16.91 26.59 3.43
N LYS A 92 -18.14 26.57 3.93
CA LYS A 92 -19.24 25.77 3.37
C LYS A 92 -18.98 24.26 3.47
N GLY A 93 -18.20 23.77 4.44
CA GLY A 93 -18.01 22.32 4.62
C GLY A 93 -17.14 21.67 3.54
N ILE A 94 -16.13 22.39 3.03
CA ILE A 94 -15.14 21.84 2.11
C ILE A 94 -13.86 21.53 2.90
N GLU A 95 -13.34 20.31 2.73
CA GLU A 95 -12.08 19.86 3.30
C GLU A 95 -11.14 19.45 2.16
N LEU A 96 -9.94 20.03 2.14
CA LEU A 96 -8.85 19.60 1.26
C LEU A 96 -7.87 18.75 2.07
N ARG A 97 -7.37 17.68 1.46
CA ARG A 97 -6.24 16.92 1.99
C ARG A 97 -5.20 16.69 0.91
N THR A 98 -3.95 16.71 1.31
CA THR A 98 -2.83 16.30 0.46
C THR A 98 -1.90 15.43 1.30
N SER A 99 -1.33 14.38 0.72
CA SER A 99 -0.31 13.58 1.38
C SER A 99 0.84 13.28 0.43
N LEU A 100 2.04 13.25 1.00
CA LEU A 100 3.28 12.86 0.37
C LEU A 100 3.91 11.78 1.24
N GLY A 101 4.47 10.75 0.63
CA GLY A 101 5.07 9.66 1.38
C GLY A 101 6.21 9.01 0.62
N ARG A 102 7.21 8.55 1.38
CA ARG A 102 8.22 7.61 0.92
C ARG A 102 8.13 6.37 1.78
N SER A 103 8.10 5.21 1.15
CA SER A 103 8.03 3.91 1.82
C SER A 103 9.01 2.94 1.17
N TYR A 104 9.15 1.76 1.76
CA TYR A 104 9.97 0.68 1.24
C TYR A 104 9.29 -0.67 1.52
N ARG A 105 9.72 -1.71 0.80
CA ARG A 105 9.34 -3.09 1.08
C ARG A 105 10.56 -3.98 0.95
N THR A 106 10.83 -4.76 1.97
CA THR A 106 11.93 -5.73 1.95
C THR A 106 11.49 -7.00 1.24
N PRO A 107 12.41 -7.72 0.59
CA PRO A 107 12.14 -9.06 0.12
C PRO A 107 11.62 -9.94 1.27
N ASN A 108 10.62 -10.77 0.96
CA ASN A 108 10.09 -11.74 1.89
C ASN A 108 10.79 -13.10 1.72
N PHE A 109 10.51 -14.05 2.62
CA PHE A 109 11.16 -15.36 2.63
C PHE A 109 10.92 -16.16 1.32
N GLU A 110 9.74 -16.05 0.71
CA GLU A 110 9.42 -16.72 -0.55
C GLU A 110 10.25 -16.13 -1.70
N GLU A 111 10.34 -14.81 -1.76
CA GLU A 111 11.12 -14.11 -2.78
C GLU A 111 12.61 -14.45 -2.71
N LEU A 112 13.14 -14.68 -1.51
CA LEU A 112 14.54 -15.02 -1.28
C LEU A 112 14.84 -16.51 -1.49
N TYR A 113 13.99 -17.40 -0.97
CA TYR A 113 14.36 -18.81 -0.75
C TYR A 113 13.39 -19.84 -1.37
N SER A 114 12.33 -19.41 -2.06
CA SER A 114 11.44 -20.37 -2.74
C SER A 114 12.21 -21.21 -3.76
N ARG A 115 11.84 -22.48 -3.94
CA ARG A 115 12.34 -23.29 -5.05
C ARG A 115 11.34 -24.38 -5.37
N LEU A 116 10.53 -24.09 -6.38
CA LEU A 116 9.50 -24.95 -6.93
C LEU A 116 9.97 -25.44 -8.30
N ILE A 117 10.37 -26.71 -8.35
CA ILE A 117 10.86 -27.35 -9.57
C ILE A 117 9.92 -28.50 -9.90
N PHE A 118 9.26 -28.42 -11.05
CA PHE A 118 8.34 -29.45 -11.53
C PHE A 118 8.35 -29.51 -13.07
N SER A 119 8.11 -30.69 -13.64
CA SER A 119 7.89 -30.98 -15.06
C SER A 119 8.38 -29.91 -16.06
N GLY A 120 9.69 -29.62 -16.07
CA GLY A 120 10.31 -28.71 -17.03
C GLY A 120 10.10 -27.21 -16.78
N HIS A 121 9.83 -26.77 -15.56
CA HIS A 121 9.79 -25.37 -15.15
C HIS A 121 10.44 -25.18 -13.78
N TYR A 122 11.23 -24.11 -13.63
CA TYR A 122 11.90 -23.75 -12.38
C TYR A 122 11.35 -22.40 -11.94
N PHE A 123 10.83 -22.32 -10.72
CA PHE A 123 10.48 -21.06 -10.06
C PHE A 123 11.29 -20.97 -8.79
N ILE A 124 12.24 -20.05 -8.76
CA ILE A 124 13.24 -19.96 -7.69
C ILE A 124 13.32 -18.56 -7.09
N GLY A 125 13.65 -18.52 -5.80
CA GLY A 125 14.00 -17.34 -5.05
C GLY A 125 15.32 -16.75 -5.51
N ASN A 126 15.62 -15.57 -5.00
CA ASN A 126 16.85 -14.85 -5.26
C ASN A 126 17.34 -14.14 -4.01
N GLU A 127 18.39 -14.67 -3.40
CA GLU A 127 19.00 -14.08 -2.20
C GLU A 127 19.73 -12.75 -2.49
N ARG A 128 19.89 -12.38 -3.77
CA ARG A 128 20.52 -11.11 -4.19
C ARG A 128 19.51 -9.96 -4.35
N LEU A 129 18.24 -10.17 -3.98
CA LEU A 129 17.23 -9.11 -4.03
C LEU A 129 17.57 -7.97 -3.08
N ILE A 130 17.25 -6.75 -3.50
CA ILE A 130 17.30 -5.54 -2.67
C ILE A 130 15.88 -5.06 -2.32
N PRO A 131 15.70 -4.25 -1.26
CA PRO A 131 14.41 -3.64 -0.94
C PRO A 131 13.86 -2.75 -2.05
N GLU A 132 12.55 -2.84 -2.29
CA GLU A 132 11.81 -1.90 -3.13
C GLU A 132 11.67 -0.55 -2.41
N THR A 133 11.66 0.55 -3.17
CA THR A 133 11.32 1.87 -2.60
C THR A 133 10.19 2.52 -3.36
N SER A 134 9.33 3.26 -2.66
CA SER A 134 8.19 3.90 -3.30
C SER A 134 8.00 5.34 -2.84
N ASN A 135 7.43 6.14 -3.73
CA ASN A 135 6.97 7.50 -3.45
C ASN A 135 5.49 7.61 -3.81
N SER A 136 4.69 8.15 -2.90
CA SER A 136 3.24 8.31 -3.05
C SER A 136 2.82 9.76 -2.89
N TYR A 137 1.92 10.21 -3.75
CA TYR A 137 1.34 11.55 -3.78
C TYR A 137 -0.18 11.40 -3.83
N GLU A 138 -0.91 12.06 -2.94
CA GLU A 138 -2.37 12.04 -2.95
C GLU A 138 -2.93 13.44 -2.71
N ALA A 139 -4.02 13.77 -3.38
CA ALA A 139 -4.81 14.95 -3.09
C ALA A 139 -6.30 14.59 -3.13
N SER A 140 -7.08 15.14 -2.20
CA SER A 140 -8.52 14.98 -2.17
C SER A 140 -9.25 16.25 -1.77
N VAL A 141 -10.47 16.39 -2.29
CA VAL A 141 -11.43 17.40 -1.91
C VAL A 141 -12.73 16.72 -1.50
N LYS A 142 -13.12 16.94 -0.25
CA LYS A 142 -14.40 16.49 0.30
C LYS A 142 -15.31 17.68 0.49
N LYS A 143 -16.56 17.55 0.05
CA LYS A 143 -17.64 18.49 0.31
C LYS A 143 -18.73 17.80 1.11
N THR A 144 -19.08 18.37 2.25
CA THR A 144 -20.26 17.95 3.03
C THR A 144 -21.26 19.09 3.07
N THR A 145 -22.51 18.79 2.71
CA THR A 145 -23.63 19.74 2.70
C THR A 145 -24.79 19.12 3.48
N VAL A 146 -25.34 19.87 4.43
CA VAL A 146 -26.62 19.58 5.08
C VAL A 146 -27.65 20.54 4.50
N PHE A 147 -28.71 19.99 3.92
CA PHE A 147 -29.80 20.76 3.33
C PHE A 147 -30.84 21.14 4.38
N ALA A 148 -31.63 22.19 4.12
CA ALA A 148 -32.71 22.61 5.02
C ALA A 148 -33.77 21.52 5.24
N SER A 149 -33.89 20.56 4.32
CA SER A 149 -34.75 19.38 4.47
C SER A 149 -34.23 18.37 5.50
N GLY A 150 -33.00 18.52 6.01
CA GLY A 150 -32.32 17.50 6.83
C GLY A 150 -31.55 16.47 6.00
N ALA A 151 -31.66 16.50 4.67
CA ALA A 151 -30.83 15.68 3.80
C ALA A 151 -29.35 16.05 3.95
N GLN A 152 -28.47 15.06 3.78
CA GLN A 152 -27.03 15.23 3.85
C GLN A 152 -26.38 14.65 2.60
N MET A 153 -25.47 15.39 1.99
CA MET A 153 -24.66 14.93 0.87
C MET A 153 -23.19 15.09 1.21
N SER A 154 -22.43 14.00 1.04
CA SER A 154 -20.97 14.00 1.12
C SER A 154 -20.42 13.54 -0.22
N SER A 155 -19.68 14.41 -0.89
CA SER A 155 -18.97 14.10 -2.14
C SER A 155 -17.48 14.21 -1.89
N ASN A 156 -16.70 13.23 -2.36
CA ASN A 156 -15.25 13.24 -2.30
C ASN A 156 -14.69 12.99 -3.70
N LEU A 157 -13.68 13.76 -4.09
CA LEU A 157 -12.88 13.52 -5.28
C LEU A 157 -11.43 13.38 -4.84
N MET A 158 -10.75 12.34 -5.30
CA MET A 158 -9.38 12.02 -4.94
C MET A 158 -8.56 11.69 -6.19
N ALA A 159 -7.32 12.15 -6.22
CA ALA A 159 -6.31 11.75 -7.18
C ALA A 159 -5.06 11.28 -6.44
N SER A 160 -4.46 10.19 -6.89
CA SER A 160 -3.20 9.67 -6.33
C SER A 160 -2.23 9.26 -7.43
N TYR A 161 -0.94 9.31 -7.11
CA TYR A 161 0.16 8.84 -7.94
C TYR A 161 1.18 8.09 -7.09
N LEU A 162 1.62 6.93 -7.56
CA LEU A 162 2.57 6.03 -6.90
C LEU A 162 3.66 5.65 -7.90
N THR A 163 4.91 5.76 -7.47
CA THR A 163 6.07 5.19 -8.17
C THR A 163 6.75 4.19 -7.27
N VAL A 164 7.12 3.03 -7.80
CA VAL A 164 7.95 2.02 -7.10
C VAL A 164 9.18 1.76 -7.96
N ASP A 165 10.34 1.90 -7.34
CA ASP A 165 11.64 1.56 -7.91
C ASP A 165 12.09 0.20 -7.34
N ASP A 166 12.83 -0.55 -8.15
CA ASP A 166 13.36 -1.88 -7.83
C ASP A 166 12.28 -2.89 -7.44
N LYS A 167 11.09 -2.78 -8.05
CA LYS A 167 9.96 -3.69 -7.77
C LYS A 167 10.42 -5.14 -7.97
N ILE A 168 10.19 -5.97 -6.97
CA ILE A 168 10.47 -7.40 -7.01
C ILE A 168 9.32 -8.05 -7.79
N ASP A 169 9.68 -8.81 -8.81
CA ASP A 169 8.74 -9.62 -9.56
C ASP A 169 9.41 -10.91 -10.04
N MET A 170 8.59 -11.93 -10.29
CA MET A 170 9.05 -13.19 -10.86
C MET A 170 9.16 -13.01 -12.38
N ALA A 171 10.36 -13.17 -12.94
CA ALA A 171 10.58 -13.02 -14.37
C ALA A 171 11.45 -14.15 -14.93
N PHE A 172 11.37 -14.34 -16.25
CA PHE A 172 12.22 -15.29 -16.95
C PHE A 172 13.70 -14.89 -16.83
N ASN A 173 14.55 -15.82 -16.42
CA ASN A 173 15.98 -15.64 -16.17
C ASN A 173 16.84 -16.68 -16.92
N GLY A 174 16.38 -17.16 -18.08
CA GLY A 174 17.12 -18.08 -18.93
C GLY A 174 16.71 -19.56 -18.76
N PHE A 175 17.62 -20.46 -19.09
CA PHE A 175 17.39 -21.90 -19.09
C PHE A 175 18.31 -22.59 -18.08
N ALA A 176 17.83 -23.67 -17.46
CA ALA A 176 18.64 -24.48 -16.56
C ALA A 176 19.80 -25.13 -17.32
N GLU A 177 21.00 -25.11 -16.74
CA GLU A 177 22.24 -25.54 -17.40
C GLU A 177 22.11 -26.92 -18.07
N GLY A 178 22.53 -27.00 -19.34
CA GLY A 178 22.49 -28.24 -20.11
C GLY A 178 21.09 -28.73 -20.49
N THR A 179 20.04 -27.91 -20.29
CA THR A 179 18.65 -28.27 -20.62
C THR A 179 17.92 -27.15 -21.36
N SER A 180 16.75 -27.45 -21.93
CA SER A 180 15.82 -26.44 -22.49
C SER A 180 14.72 -26.03 -21.49
N THR A 181 14.95 -26.24 -20.20
CA THR A 181 13.95 -25.95 -19.17
C THR A 181 14.02 -24.48 -18.75
N PRO A 182 12.95 -23.68 -18.90
CA PRO A 182 12.93 -22.29 -18.48
C PRO A 182 13.05 -22.12 -16.96
N VAL A 183 13.83 -21.12 -16.56
CA VAL A 183 13.99 -20.68 -15.17
C VAL A 183 13.34 -19.32 -15.00
N TYR A 184 12.40 -19.25 -14.06
CA TYR A 184 11.81 -18.03 -13.56
C TYR A 184 12.39 -17.75 -12.18
N GLN A 185 12.85 -16.53 -11.98
CA GLN A 185 13.47 -16.12 -10.73
C GLN A 185 12.93 -14.75 -10.31
N TYR A 186 12.79 -14.55 -9.01
CA TYR A 186 12.52 -13.22 -8.47
C TYR A 186 13.69 -12.29 -8.76
N ILE A 187 13.43 -11.13 -9.35
CA ILE A 187 14.44 -10.12 -9.63
C ILE A 187 13.88 -8.73 -9.29
N ASN A 188 14.76 -7.79 -8.95
CA ASN A 188 14.41 -6.37 -8.89
C ASN A 188 14.25 -5.86 -10.31
N VAL A 189 13.02 -5.88 -10.80
CA VAL A 189 12.67 -5.38 -12.14
C VAL A 189 11.96 -4.05 -12.02
N SER A 190 12.52 -3.09 -12.75
CA SER A 190 11.77 -1.98 -13.35
C SER A 190 11.15 -0.93 -12.42
N LYS A 191 10.47 0.01 -13.09
CA LYS A 191 9.68 1.08 -12.52
C LYS A 191 8.20 0.75 -12.65
N TYR A 192 7.52 0.68 -11.53
CA TYR A 192 6.05 0.60 -11.48
C TYR A 192 5.48 1.98 -11.25
N ARG A 193 4.49 2.37 -12.05
CA ARG A 193 3.77 3.64 -11.90
C ARG A 193 2.29 3.39 -11.86
N MET A 194 1.62 3.95 -10.88
CA MET A 194 0.16 3.91 -10.78
C MET A 194 -0.37 5.31 -10.57
N TRP A 195 -1.43 5.67 -11.29
CA TRP A 195 -2.28 6.79 -10.94
C TRP A 195 -3.72 6.32 -10.77
N ASN A 196 -4.45 6.98 -9.89
CA ASN A 196 -5.86 6.71 -9.65
C ASN A 196 -6.61 8.02 -9.49
N VAL A 197 -7.76 8.14 -10.16
CA VAL A 197 -8.73 9.21 -9.93
C VAL A 197 -10.03 8.55 -9.52
N SER A 198 -10.54 8.90 -8.34
CA SER A 198 -11.76 8.33 -7.80
C SER A 198 -12.71 9.39 -7.28
N SER A 199 -14.01 9.15 -7.44
CA SER A 199 -15.06 9.92 -6.81
C SER A 199 -15.95 9.01 -5.97
N SER A 200 -16.40 9.52 -4.83
CA SER A 200 -17.39 8.85 -4.00
C SER A 200 -18.43 9.84 -3.50
N HIS A 201 -19.68 9.38 -3.47
CA HIS A 201 -20.84 10.16 -3.14
C HIS A 201 -21.67 9.39 -2.14
N GLN A 202 -22.07 10.03 -1.05
CA GLN A 202 -22.99 9.50 -0.07
C GLN A 202 -24.11 10.50 0.14
N PHE A 203 -25.33 10.07 -0.12
CA PHE A 203 -26.56 10.81 0.15
C PHE A 203 -27.31 10.13 1.28
N ALA A 204 -27.73 10.88 2.29
CA ALA A 204 -28.55 10.40 3.38
C ALA A 204 -29.76 11.32 3.56
N TYR A 205 -30.95 10.74 3.70
CA TYR A 205 -32.18 11.48 3.96
C TYR A 205 -33.14 10.59 4.76
N ASP A 206 -33.51 11.05 5.96
CA ASP A 206 -34.25 10.26 6.95
C ASP A 206 -33.59 8.88 7.17
N ASN A 207 -34.31 7.83 6.79
CA ASN A 207 -33.91 6.44 6.93
C ASN A 207 -33.22 5.88 5.68
N TRP A 208 -33.07 6.68 4.62
CA TRP A 208 -32.42 6.30 3.37
C TRP A 208 -30.95 6.68 3.37
N MET A 209 -30.14 5.79 2.79
CA MET A 209 -28.75 6.07 2.50
C MET A 209 -28.39 5.46 1.15
N ALA A 210 -27.87 6.29 0.26
CA ALA A 210 -27.37 5.88 -1.04
C ALA A 210 -25.89 6.22 -1.14
N ARG A 211 -25.09 5.30 -1.69
CA ARG A 211 -23.69 5.52 -2.02
C ARG A 211 -23.42 5.15 -3.46
N LEU A 212 -22.55 5.92 -4.07
CA LEU A 212 -22.06 5.71 -5.43
C LEU A 212 -20.57 6.02 -5.45
N GLY A 213 -19.78 5.17 -6.10
CA GLY A 213 -18.35 5.40 -6.29
C GLY A 213 -17.91 4.98 -7.69
N ALA A 214 -16.93 5.72 -8.20
CA ALA A 214 -16.27 5.43 -9.46
C ALA A 214 -14.77 5.67 -9.33
N SER A 215 -13.96 4.87 -10.00
CA SER A 215 -12.52 5.11 -10.10
C SER A 215 -11.96 4.67 -11.44
N VAL A 216 -10.98 5.42 -11.92
CA VAL A 216 -10.14 5.06 -13.07
C VAL A 216 -8.72 4.96 -12.59
N ILE A 217 -8.11 3.79 -12.82
CA ILE A 217 -6.76 3.46 -12.40
C ILE A 217 -5.94 3.21 -13.65
N GLY A 218 -4.81 3.89 -13.79
CA GLY A 218 -3.80 3.60 -14.79
C GLY A 218 -2.58 2.97 -14.14
N VAL A 219 -2.16 1.81 -14.62
CA VAL A 219 -0.94 1.13 -14.17
C VAL A 219 0.01 0.96 -15.35
N SER A 220 1.27 1.38 -15.17
CA SER A 220 2.39 1.13 -16.07
C SER A 220 3.43 0.31 -15.32
N GLN A 221 3.87 -0.78 -15.93
CA GLN A 221 4.88 -1.67 -15.39
C GLN A 221 5.79 -2.09 -16.53
N GLU A 222 7.01 -1.56 -16.50
CA GLU A 222 8.10 -2.09 -17.31
C GLU A 222 8.61 -3.38 -16.63
N ILE A 223 9.20 -4.31 -17.36
CA ILE A 223 9.91 -5.50 -16.85
C ILE A 223 11.18 -5.59 -17.68
N ASP A 224 12.32 -5.23 -17.10
CA ASP A 224 13.65 -5.35 -17.70
C ASP A 224 14.41 -6.48 -17.00
N ASN A 225 14.48 -7.64 -17.64
CA ASN A 225 15.24 -8.80 -17.15
C ASN A 225 16.63 -8.91 -17.81
N GLY A 226 17.16 -7.82 -18.39
CA GLY A 226 18.44 -7.77 -19.10
C GLY A 226 18.45 -8.44 -20.47
N SER A 227 17.37 -9.15 -20.83
CA SER A 227 17.22 -9.86 -22.12
C SER A 227 16.05 -9.31 -22.95
N ILE A 228 14.96 -8.97 -22.27
CA ILE A 228 13.70 -8.47 -22.84
C ILE A 228 13.21 -7.34 -21.93
N ILE A 229 12.84 -6.22 -22.55
CA ILE A 229 12.21 -5.08 -21.89
C ILE A 229 10.75 -5.06 -22.33
N SER A 230 9.81 -5.16 -21.38
CA SER A 230 8.39 -4.94 -21.67
C SER A 230 8.10 -3.46 -21.92
N ASP A 231 7.00 -3.14 -22.61
CA ASP A 231 6.62 -1.72 -22.77
C ASP A 231 6.19 -1.07 -21.44
N ASP A 232 6.21 0.26 -21.41
CA ASP A 232 5.87 1.10 -20.26
C ASP A 232 4.48 1.76 -20.37
N ARG A 233 3.61 1.29 -21.26
CA ARG A 233 2.29 1.88 -21.50
C ARG A 233 1.38 1.64 -20.31
N PHE A 234 0.50 2.61 -20.08
CA PHE A 234 -0.51 2.50 -19.06
C PHE A 234 -1.67 1.60 -19.52
N ILE A 235 -2.00 0.61 -18.69
CA ILE A 235 -3.21 -0.19 -18.76
C ILE A 235 -4.24 0.42 -17.82
N TYR A 236 -5.47 0.61 -18.31
CA TYR A 236 -6.52 1.30 -17.58
C TYR A 236 -7.60 0.34 -17.08
N SER A 237 -8.06 0.57 -15.84
CA SER A 237 -9.18 -0.13 -15.23
C SER A 237 -10.23 0.87 -14.75
N LEU A 238 -11.49 0.63 -15.09
CA LEU A 238 -12.65 1.37 -14.57
C LEU A 238 -13.34 0.50 -13.51
N GLN A 239 -13.53 1.05 -12.32
CA GLN A 239 -14.30 0.40 -11.25
C GLN A 239 -15.48 1.27 -10.86
N LEU A 240 -16.66 0.65 -10.74
CA LEU A 240 -17.90 1.29 -10.29
C LEU A 240 -18.47 0.50 -9.12
N ASN A 241 -19.00 1.20 -8.13
CA ASN A 241 -19.76 0.58 -7.04
C ASN A 241 -20.96 1.46 -6.65
N GLY A 242 -21.99 0.82 -6.13
CA GLY A 242 -23.20 1.48 -5.69
C GLY A 242 -23.84 0.69 -4.55
N ASN A 243 -24.54 1.40 -3.67
CA ASN A 243 -25.39 0.75 -2.69
C ASN A 243 -26.55 1.67 -2.32
N VAL A 244 -27.73 1.10 -2.11
CA VAL A 244 -28.86 1.82 -1.52
C VAL A 244 -29.36 1.01 -0.34
N SER A 245 -29.57 1.69 0.78
CA SER A 245 -30.05 1.08 2.01
C SER A 245 -31.16 1.88 2.67
N TYR A 246 -32.10 1.19 3.29
CA TYR A 246 -33.18 1.76 4.09
C TYR A 246 -33.23 1.11 5.47
N THR A 247 -33.20 1.92 6.52
CA THR A 247 -33.32 1.46 7.91
C THR A 247 -34.76 1.59 8.38
N VAL A 248 -35.38 0.50 8.84
CA VAL A 248 -36.69 0.53 9.51
C VAL A 248 -36.45 0.72 11.01
N PRO A 249 -36.63 1.92 11.60
CA PRO A 249 -36.20 2.17 12.97
C PRO A 249 -36.97 1.31 13.99
N LYS A 250 -38.26 1.07 13.73
CA LYS A 250 -39.12 0.23 14.57
C LYS A 250 -38.58 -1.19 14.77
N TRP A 251 -37.87 -1.73 13.78
CA TRP A 251 -37.34 -3.09 13.80
C TRP A 251 -35.83 -3.13 14.00
N ASN A 252 -35.18 -1.96 14.11
CA ASN A 252 -33.72 -1.83 14.09
C ASN A 252 -33.07 -2.67 12.96
N THR A 253 -33.73 -2.70 11.79
CA THR A 253 -33.36 -3.57 10.66
C THR A 253 -33.05 -2.71 9.44
N THR A 254 -31.95 -3.02 8.74
CA THR A 254 -31.54 -2.30 7.51
C THR A 254 -31.58 -3.23 6.31
N PHE A 255 -32.31 -2.83 5.28
CA PHE A 255 -32.33 -3.49 3.98
C PHE A 255 -31.33 -2.80 3.07
N SER A 256 -30.51 -3.57 2.35
CA SER A 256 -29.49 -3.02 1.43
C SER A 256 -29.52 -3.74 0.09
N MET A 257 -29.33 -2.97 -0.97
CA MET A 257 -29.11 -3.43 -2.35
C MET A 257 -27.76 -2.90 -2.83
N TYR A 258 -27.02 -3.73 -3.56
CA TYR A 258 -25.69 -3.45 -4.10
C TYR A 258 -25.71 -3.62 -5.62
#